data_AF-A0AB39RXK3-F1
#
_entry.id   AF-A0AB39RXK3-F1
#
_cell.length_a   1.000
_cell.length_b   1.000
_cell.length_c   1.000
_cell.angle_alpha   90.00
_cell.angle_beta   90.00
_cell.angle_gamma   90.00
#
_symmetry.space_group_name_H-M   'P 1'
#
loop_
_entity.id
_entity.type
_entity.pdbx_description
1 polymer ?
#
loop_
_entity_poly.entity_id
_entity_poly.type
_entity_poly.pdbx_seq_one_letter_code
_entity_poly.pdbx_strand_id
1 'polypeptide(L)' 'MEIRDNLLDRIAEAEREGWLGEIEGLRVSLAGAESKISQIDSTASGGPVLLGLPVPRPTPQG' A
#
# COMPACT_ATOMS: atom_id res chain seq x y z
N MET A 1 8.59 2.34 -6.75
CA MET A 1 8.28 0.95 -7.16
C MET A 1 9.46 0.00 -7.02
N GLU A 2 10.66 0.49 -6.66
CA GLU A 2 11.91 -0.28 -6.51
C GLU A 2 11.76 -1.63 -5.76
N ILE A 3 10.93 -1.71 -4.72
CA ILE A 3 10.66 -2.97 -3.99
C ILE A 3 9.98 -4.03 -4.88
N ARG A 4 9.03 -3.63 -5.74
CA ARG A 4 8.36 -4.54 -6.67
C ARG A 4 9.36 -5.12 -7.66
N ASP A 5 10.20 -4.27 -8.23
CA ASP A 5 11.17 -4.67 -9.26
C ASP A 5 12.25 -5.59 -8.65
N ASN A 6 12.69 -5.29 -7.41
CA ASN A 6 13.59 -6.19 -6.66
C ASN A 6 12.95 -7.56 -6.36
N LEU A 7 11.65 -7.61 -6.07
CA LEU A 7 10.94 -8.87 -5.84
C LEU A 7 10.83 -9.70 -7.13
N LEU A 8 10.56 -9.06 -8.27
CA LEU A 8 10.53 -9.72 -9.56
C LEU A 8 11.89 -10.32 -9.93
N ASP A 9 12.98 -9.57 -9.71
CA ASP A 9 14.33 -10.06 -9.94
C ASP A 9 14.66 -11.29 -9.07
N ARG A 10 14.27 -11.23 -7.79
CA ARG A 10 14.49 -12.34 -6.84
C ARG A 10 13.65 -13.57 -7.18
N ILE A 11 12.42 -13.40 -7.68
CA ILE A 11 11.58 -14.50 -8.17
C ILE A 11 12.24 -15.15 -9.38
N ALA A 12 12.70 -14.35 -10.34
CA ALA A 12 13.37 -14.87 -11.53
C ALA A 12 14.66 -15.64 -11.18
N GLU A 13 15.40 -15.21 -10.15
CA GLU A 13 16.55 -15.97 -9.64
C GLU A 13 16.13 -17.28 -8.98
N ALA A 14 15.13 -17.24 -8.09
CA ALA A 14 14.65 -18.43 -7.42
C ALA A 14 14.07 -19.46 -8.41
N GLU A 15 13.45 -19.03 -9.51
CA GLU A 15 13.01 -19.88 -10.62
C GLU A 15 14.18 -20.54 -11.35
N ARG A 16 15.25 -19.77 -11.66
CA ARG A 16 16.46 -20.30 -12.30
C ARG A 16 17.18 -21.32 -11.43
N GLU A 17 17.30 -21.04 -10.14
CA GLU A 17 18.02 -21.85 -9.17
C GLU A 17 17.17 -22.98 -8.57
N GLY A 18 15.87 -23.04 -8.91
CA GLY A 18 14.95 -24.09 -8.45
C GLY A 18 14.57 -24.00 -6.98
N TRP A 19 14.66 -22.82 -6.36
CA TRP A 19 14.33 -22.58 -4.96
C TRP A 19 12.81 -22.45 -4.76
N LEU A 20 12.07 -23.52 -5.01
CA LEU A 20 10.60 -23.57 -4.96
C LEU A 20 10.01 -23.04 -3.64
N GLY A 21 10.68 -23.27 -2.50
CA GLY A 21 10.23 -22.76 -1.21
C GLY A 21 10.32 -21.24 -1.07
N GLU A 22 11.32 -20.62 -1.71
CA GLU A 22 11.52 -19.17 -1.69
C GLU A 22 10.56 -18.46 -2.66
N ILE A 23 10.29 -19.08 -3.83
CA ILE A 23 9.39 -18.53 -4.85
C ILE A 23 8.01 -18.20 -4.26
N GLU A 24 7.40 -19.12 -3.51
CA GLU A 24 6.06 -18.91 -2.97
C GLU A 24 6.03 -17.73 -1.97
N GLY A 25 7.02 -17.63 -1.08
CA GLY A 25 7.14 -16.51 -0.14
C GLY A 25 7.37 -15.16 -0.84
N LEU A 26 8.17 -15.18 -1.91
CA LEU A 26 8.43 -13.99 -2.74
C LEU A 26 7.17 -13.54 -3.50
N ARG A 27 6.38 -14.48 -4.03
CA ARG A 27 5.11 -14.18 -4.73
C ARG A 27 4.05 -13.59 -3.80
N VAL A 28 3.93 -14.12 -2.58
CA VAL A 28 3.05 -13.53 -1.55
C VAL A 28 3.47 -12.11 -1.21
N SER A 29 4.78 -11.89 -1.06
CA SER A 29 5.34 -10.56 -0.78
C SER A 29 5.10 -9.58 -1.93
N LEU A 30 5.23 -10.04 -3.17
CA LEU A 30 4.93 -9.26 -4.38
C LEU A 30 3.46 -8.84 -4.41
N ALA A 31 2.53 -9.76 -4.22
CA ALA A 31 1.09 -9.46 -4.18
C ALA A 31 0.75 -8.43 -3.07
N GLY A 32 1.38 -8.56 -1.90
CA GLY A 32 1.24 -7.59 -0.82
C GLY A 32 1.76 -6.20 -1.19
N ALA A 33 2.92 -6.13 -1.85
CA ALA A 33 3.51 -4.88 -2.32
C ALA A 33 2.61 -4.20 -3.39
N GLU A 34 2.11 -4.94 -4.37
CA GLU A 34 1.21 -4.43 -5.40
C GLU A 34 -0.10 -3.88 -4.81
N SER A 35 -0.71 -4.62 -3.87
CA SER A 35 -1.90 -4.17 -3.16
C SER A 35 -1.67 -2.84 -2.43
N LYS A 36 -0.51 -2.68 -1.79
CA LYS A 36 -0.19 -1.43 -1.08
C LYS A 36 0.07 -0.25 -2.02
N ILE A 37 0.72 -0.50 -3.16
CA ILE A 37 0.90 0.52 -4.21
C ILE A 37 -0.45 0.98 -4.74
N SER A 38 -1.34 0.03 -5.05
CA SER A 38 -2.70 0.33 -5.54
C SER A 38 -3.54 1.11 -4.52
N GLN A 39 -3.44 0.77 -3.24
CA GLN A 39 -4.09 1.54 -2.16
C GLN A 39 -3.58 2.99 -2.11
N ILE A 40 -2.26 3.20 -2.17
CA ILE A 40 -1.69 4.56 -2.15
C ILE A 40 -2.16 5.36 -3.37
N ASP A 41 -2.12 4.76 -4.56
CA ASP A 41 -2.58 5.39 -5.81
C ASP A 41 -4.07 5.79 -5.72
N SER A 42 -4.91 4.89 -5.20
CA SER A 42 -6.34 5.14 -5.00
C SER A 42 -6.59 6.26 -3.98
N THR A 43 -5.81 6.34 -2.89
CA THR A 43 -5.93 7.41 -1.88
C THR A 43 -5.38 8.75 -2.37
N ALA A 44 -4.37 8.74 -3.25
CA ALA A 44 -3.84 9.96 -3.86
C ALA A 44 -4.89 10.65 -4.75
N SER A 45 -5.87 9.89 -5.26
CA SER A 45 -7.02 10.43 -5.99
C SER A 45 -8.19 10.88 -5.09
N GLY A 46 -8.09 10.67 -3.77
CA GLY A 46 -9.11 11.07 -2.80
C GLY A 46 -9.00 12.55 -2.47
N GLY A 47 -9.99 13.34 -2.89
CA GLY A 47 -10.12 14.74 -2.50
C GLY A 47 -10.25 14.92 -0.96
N PRO A 48 -10.20 16.17 -0.47
CA PRO A 48 -10.25 16.43 0.98
C PRO A 48 -11.48 15.79 1.64
N VAL A 49 -11.26 15.01 2.70
CA VAL A 49 -12.35 14.51 3.55
C VAL A 49 -12.82 15.66 4.43
N LEU A 50 -14.03 16.18 4.19
CA LEU A 50 -14.62 17.26 4.99
C LEU A 50 -15.07 16.70 6.34
N LEU A 51 -14.24 16.86 7.38
CA LEU A 51 -14.53 16.42 8.76
C LEU A 51 -15.55 17.30 9.52
N GLY A 52 -16.18 18.26 8.84
CA GLY A 52 -17.04 19.28 9.44
C GLY A 52 -16.23 20.40 10.12
N LEU A 53 -16.82 21.60 10.20
CA LEU A 53 -16.23 22.72 10.93
C LEU A 53 -16.71 22.65 12.39
N PRO A 54 -15.82 22.64 13.39
CA PRO A 54 -16.27 22.70 14.78
C PRO A 54 -16.97 24.03 15.04
N VAL A 55 -18.25 23.98 15.42
CA VAL A 55 -19.02 25.16 15.80
C VAL A 55 -18.74 25.46 17.27
N PRO A 56 -18.21 26.65 17.64
CA PRO A 56 -18.09 27.05 19.03
C PRO A 56 -19.47 27.04 19.69
N ARG A 57 -19.58 26.50 20.91
CA ARG A 57 -20.82 26.60 21.68
C ARG A 57 -21.14 28.08 21.91
N PRO A 58 -22.37 28.55 21.61
CA PRO A 58 -22.75 29.93 21.93
C PRO A 58 -22.63 30.11 23.45
N THR A 59 -21.91 31.16 23.84
CA THR A 59 -21.80 31.57 25.25
C THR A 59 -23.20 31.93 25.76
N PRO A 60 -23.65 31.38 26.89
CA PRO A 60 -24.93 31.76 27.48
C PRO A 60 -24.88 33.25 27.83
N GLN A 61 -25.81 34.02 27.25
CA GLN A 61 -25.99 35.43 27.63
C GLN A 61 -26.73 35.43 28.96
N GLY A 62 -26.12 36.05 29.97
CA GLY A 62 -26.68 36.20 31.31
C GLY A 62 -27.89 37.12 31.37
#